data_AF-A0A2R6BKD7-F1
#
_entry.id   AF-A0A2R6BKD7-F1
#
_cell.length_a   1.000
_cell.length_b   1.000
_cell.length_c   1.000
_cell.angle_alpha   90.00
_cell.angle_beta   90.00
_cell.angle_gamma   90.00
#
_symmetry.space_group_name_H-M   'P 1'
#
loop_
_entity.id
_entity.type
_entity.pdbx_description
1 polymer ?
#
loop_
_entity_poly.entity_id
_entity_poly.type
_entity_poly.pdbx_seq_one_letter_code
_entity_poly.pdbx_strand_id
1 'polypeptide(L)'
;MNPLTGSAKFLFTTLLNAILALFFFPFAAHFASPVFVGRVALLQLLELGSSVALTLIPGQVVNRELGYSLGSGNSQTQKLSGSLLVSGLLASPFTLFILLFPRYLWLSIPYYILYIYFNYQSSILSGLGRFTEVNSMYAVFSVTRWGLSTLGVFYGLRYL
;
A
#
# COMPACT_ATOMS: atom_id res chain seq x y z
N MET A 1 -25.33 1.18 3.31
CA MET A 1 -24.44 2.38 3.43
C MET A 1 -24.60 3.25 2.20
N ASN A 2 -24.43 4.57 2.32
CA ASN A 2 -24.50 5.48 1.19
C ASN A 2 -23.18 5.42 0.37
N PRO A 3 -23.19 5.02 -0.91
CA PRO A 3 -21.99 4.96 -1.75
C PRO A 3 -21.28 6.31 -1.91
N LEU A 4 -22.00 7.43 -1.74
CA LEU A 4 -21.42 8.77 -1.80
C LEU A 4 -20.48 9.06 -0.62
N THR A 5 -20.78 8.56 0.57
CA THR A 5 -19.92 8.78 1.73
C THR A 5 -18.67 7.90 1.69
N GLY A 6 -18.76 6.70 1.13
CA GLY A 6 -17.61 5.81 0.90
C GLY A 6 -16.64 6.38 -0.14
N SER A 7 -17.15 6.81 -1.29
CA SER A 7 -16.37 7.43 -2.36
C SER A 7 -15.70 8.75 -1.93
N ALA A 8 -16.41 9.60 -1.18
CA ALA A 8 -15.82 10.82 -0.63
C ALA A 8 -14.62 10.51 0.28
N LYS A 9 -14.74 9.53 1.18
CA LYS A 9 -13.63 9.16 2.08
C LYS A 9 -12.41 8.61 1.30
N PHE A 10 -12.64 7.80 0.26
CA PHE A 10 -11.57 7.33 -0.64
C PHE A 10 -10.89 8.49 -1.38
N LEU A 11 -11.66 9.47 -1.83
CA LEU A 11 -11.13 10.66 -2.49
C LEU A 11 -10.27 11.48 -1.53
N PHE A 12 -10.70 11.67 -0.28
CA PHE A 12 -9.91 12.36 0.74
C PHE A 12 -8.58 11.68 1.06
N THR A 13 -8.55 10.35 1.17
CA THR A 13 -7.29 9.62 1.43
C THR A 13 -6.36 9.63 0.23
N THR A 14 -6.92 9.57 -0.98
CA THR A 14 -6.15 9.74 -2.22
C THR A 14 -5.52 11.15 -2.29
N LEU A 15 -6.31 12.18 -2.01
CA LEU A 15 -5.83 13.56 -1.97
C LEU A 15 -4.76 13.77 -0.90
N LEU A 16 -4.96 13.21 0.31
CA LEU A 16 -3.95 13.26 1.38
C LEU A 16 -2.62 12.69 0.89
N ASN A 17 -2.62 11.50 0.28
CA ASN A 17 -1.40 10.90 -0.23
C ASN A 17 -0.74 11.75 -1.33
N ALA A 18 -1.53 12.32 -2.25
CA ALA A 18 -1.04 13.20 -3.30
C ALA A 18 -0.42 14.49 -2.75
N ILE A 19 -1.05 15.12 -1.76
CA ILE A 19 -0.55 16.31 -1.08
C ILE A 19 0.76 15.99 -0.36
N LEU A 20 0.83 14.89 0.39
CA LEU A 20 2.05 14.47 1.07
C LEU A 20 3.21 14.21 0.08
N ALA A 21 2.92 13.57 -1.06
CA ALA A 21 3.90 13.39 -2.13
C ALA A 21 4.38 14.73 -2.71
N LEU A 22 3.45 15.66 -2.94
CA LEU A 22 3.74 17.00 -3.48
C LEU A 22 4.57 17.84 -2.52
N PHE A 23 4.47 17.66 -1.20
CA PHE A 23 5.38 18.28 -0.25
C PHE A 23 6.72 17.55 -0.19
N PHE A 24 6.71 16.22 -0.18
CA PHE A 24 7.91 15.41 -0.05
C PHE A 24 8.90 15.62 -1.21
N PHE A 25 8.44 15.59 -2.47
CA PHE A 25 9.36 15.62 -3.61
C PHE A 25 10.14 16.94 -3.76
N PRO A 26 9.53 18.13 -3.66
CA PRO A 26 10.25 19.41 -3.61
C PRO A 26 11.17 19.53 -2.40
N PHE A 27 10.73 19.04 -1.22
CA PHE A 27 11.57 18.99 -0.03
C PHE A 27 12.81 18.11 -0.28
N ALA A 28 12.62 16.90 -0.80
CA ALA A 28 13.71 15.99 -1.11
C ALA A 28 14.65 16.56 -2.18
N ALA A 29 14.11 17.23 -3.21
CA ALA A 29 14.91 17.89 -4.23
C ALA A 29 15.75 19.06 -3.69
N HIS A 30 15.32 19.71 -2.62
CA HIS A 30 16.08 20.79 -1.98
C HIS A 30 17.26 20.25 -1.14
N PHE A 31 17.07 19.13 -0.44
CA PHE A 31 18.05 18.62 0.55
C PHE A 31 18.91 17.45 0.04
N ALA A 32 18.47 16.73 -0.99
CA ALA A 32 19.13 15.54 -1.52
C ALA A 32 19.54 15.70 -3.00
N SER A 33 20.36 14.77 -3.49
CA SER A 33 20.81 14.79 -4.88
C SER A 33 19.69 14.37 -5.84
N PRO A 34 19.72 14.83 -7.11
CA PRO A 34 18.77 14.39 -8.13
C PRO A 34 18.72 12.86 -8.30
N VAL A 35 19.88 12.19 -8.13
CA VAL A 35 20.00 10.73 -8.18
C VAL A 35 19.20 10.08 -7.04
N PHE A 36 19.27 10.63 -5.83
CA PHE A 36 18.50 10.12 -4.69
C PHE A 36 16.99 10.27 -4.93
N VAL A 37 16.54 11.43 -5.37
CA VAL A 37 15.12 11.69 -5.68
C VAL A 37 14.62 10.71 -6.76
N GLY A 38 15.43 10.47 -7.81
CA GLY A 38 15.14 9.48 -8.84
C GLY A 38 14.99 8.06 -8.29
N ARG A 39 15.86 7.64 -7.34
CA ARG A 39 15.75 6.32 -6.69
C ARG A 39 14.45 6.17 -5.89
N VAL A 40 14.03 7.22 -5.17
CA VAL A 40 12.76 7.21 -4.42
C VAL A 40 11.56 7.14 -5.36
N ALA A 41 11.58 7.85 -6.48
CA ALA A 41 10.54 7.75 -7.50
C ALA A 41 10.45 6.32 -8.09
N LEU A 42 11.59 5.68 -8.35
CA LEU A 42 11.62 4.28 -8.83
C LEU A 42 11.06 3.30 -7.79
N LEU A 43 11.34 3.49 -6.51
CA LEU A 43 10.73 2.70 -5.42
C LEU A 43 9.20 2.81 -5.43
N GLN A 44 8.65 3.99 -5.66
CA GLN A 44 7.19 4.20 -5.72
C GLN A 44 6.55 3.59 -6.97
N LEU A 45 7.23 3.66 -8.11
CA LEU A 45 6.76 3.00 -9.32
C LEU A 45 6.76 1.48 -9.16
N LEU A 46 7.83 0.94 -8.56
CA LEU A 46 7.94 -0.49 -8.30
C LEU A 46 6.91 -0.94 -7.25
N GLU A 47 6.59 -0.10 -6.26
CA GLU A 47 5.50 -0.33 -5.31
C GLU A 47 4.18 -0.59 -6.02
N LEU A 48 3.77 0.34 -6.91
CA LEU A 48 2.53 0.21 -7.67
C LEU A 48 2.56 -1.01 -8.61
N GLY A 49 3.70 -1.27 -9.26
CA GLY A 49 3.85 -2.46 -10.09
C GLY A 49 3.77 -3.76 -9.28
N SER A 50 4.36 -3.79 -8.09
CA SER A 50 4.41 -4.96 -7.22
C SER A 50 3.05 -5.34 -6.65
N SER A 51 2.21 -4.37 -6.29
CA SER A 51 0.84 -4.66 -5.80
C SER A 51 -0.08 -5.17 -6.89
N VAL A 52 0.21 -4.92 -8.17
CA VAL A 52 -0.59 -5.48 -9.27
C VAL A 52 -0.03 -6.83 -9.71
N ALA A 53 1.30 -6.96 -9.82
CA ALA A 53 1.94 -8.14 -10.39
C ALA A 53 2.14 -9.28 -9.38
N LEU A 54 2.35 -8.98 -8.10
CA LEU A 54 2.72 -9.98 -7.09
C LEU A 54 1.53 -10.44 -6.25
N THR A 55 0.36 -9.82 -6.37
CA THR A 55 -0.85 -10.28 -5.66
C THR A 55 -1.40 -11.55 -6.28
N LEU A 56 -1.53 -12.61 -5.48
CA LEU A 56 -2.14 -13.89 -5.89
C LEU A 56 -3.60 -13.76 -6.34
N ILE A 57 -4.40 -12.95 -5.65
CA ILE A 57 -5.81 -12.71 -5.92
C ILE A 57 -6.00 -11.21 -6.08
N PRO A 58 -6.54 -10.73 -7.22
CA PRO A 58 -6.79 -9.31 -7.41
C PRO A 58 -7.73 -8.76 -6.33
N GLY A 59 -7.42 -7.58 -5.80
CA GLY A 59 -8.21 -6.94 -4.73
C GLY A 59 -9.69 -6.72 -5.09
N GLN A 60 -10.02 -6.56 -6.38
CA GLN A 60 -11.41 -6.45 -6.83
C GLN A 60 -12.19 -7.76 -6.70
N VAL A 61 -11.53 -8.90 -6.89
CA VAL A 61 -12.13 -10.22 -6.66
C VAL A 61 -12.35 -10.40 -5.15
N VAL A 62 -11.35 -10.08 -4.33
CA VAL A 62 -11.46 -10.09 -2.85
C VAL A 62 -12.66 -9.27 -2.36
N ASN A 63 -12.77 -8.03 -2.81
CA ASN A 63 -13.88 -7.13 -2.49
C ASN A 63 -15.23 -7.75 -2.84
N ARG A 64 -15.36 -8.28 -4.06
CA ARG A 64 -16.61 -8.83 -4.58
C ARG A 64 -17.05 -10.07 -3.81
N GLU A 65 -16.15 -11.04 -3.61
CA GLU A 65 -16.48 -12.29 -2.94
C GLU A 65 -16.88 -12.05 -1.48
N LEU A 66 -16.17 -11.17 -0.77
CA LEU A 66 -16.51 -10.80 0.60
C LEU A 66 -17.81 -10.00 0.68
N GLY A 67 -18.03 -9.06 -0.25
CA GLY A 67 -19.27 -8.30 -0.33
C GLY A 67 -20.48 -9.20 -0.59
N TYR A 68 -20.34 -10.18 -1.49
CA TYR A 68 -21.36 -11.20 -1.73
C TYR A 68 -21.62 -12.07 -0.51
N SER A 69 -20.56 -12.63 0.10
CA SER A 69 -20.65 -13.47 1.30
C SER A 69 -21.30 -12.74 2.48
N LEU A 70 -20.99 -11.45 2.65
CA LEU A 70 -21.59 -10.60 3.66
C LEU A 70 -23.08 -10.36 3.37
N GLY A 71 -23.42 -10.01 2.12
CA GLY A 71 -24.80 -9.76 1.70
C GLY A 71 -25.69 -11.00 1.75
N SER A 72 -25.13 -12.19 1.53
CA SER A 72 -25.85 -13.46 1.62
C SER A 72 -25.97 -14.00 3.04
N GLY A 73 -25.45 -13.31 4.06
CA GLY A 73 -25.46 -13.76 5.45
C GLY A 73 -24.65 -15.04 5.70
N ASN A 74 -23.63 -15.31 4.89
CA ASN A 74 -22.85 -16.54 5.00
C ASN A 74 -21.98 -16.51 6.27
N SER A 75 -22.18 -17.50 7.16
CA SER A 75 -21.43 -17.65 8.41
C SER A 75 -19.93 -17.91 8.20
N GLN A 76 -19.51 -18.26 6.98
CA GLN A 76 -18.11 -18.47 6.61
C GLN A 76 -17.36 -17.20 6.23
N THR A 77 -18.02 -16.03 6.19
CA THR A 77 -17.38 -14.75 5.80
C THR A 77 -16.09 -14.48 6.59
N GLN A 78 -16.07 -14.80 7.89
CA GLN A 78 -14.88 -14.64 8.72
C GLN A 78 -13.74 -15.59 8.30
N LYS A 79 -14.05 -16.86 8.02
CA LYS A 79 -13.06 -17.84 7.53
C LYS A 79 -12.50 -17.43 6.17
N LEU A 80 -13.36 -16.97 5.27
CA LEU A 80 -12.98 -16.46 3.95
C LEU A 80 -12.02 -15.26 4.08
N SER A 81 -12.35 -14.29 4.93
CA SER A 81 -11.49 -13.12 5.17
C SER A 81 -10.10 -13.50 5.69
N GLY A 82 -10.02 -14.48 6.61
CA GLY A 82 -8.75 -14.99 7.12
C GLY A 82 -7.92 -15.71 6.06
N SER A 83 -8.55 -16.55 5.23
CA SER A 83 -7.87 -17.23 4.12
C SER A 83 -7.30 -16.24 3.10
N LEU A 84 -8.06 -15.20 2.76
CA LEU A 84 -7.62 -14.16 1.82
C LEU A 84 -6.46 -13.33 2.39
N LEU A 85 -6.45 -13.09 3.70
CA LEU A 85 -5.34 -12.40 4.37
C LEU A 85 -4.05 -13.23 4.34
N VAL A 86 -4.16 -14.55 4.54
CA VAL A 86 -3.03 -15.48 4.42
C VAL A 86 -2.48 -15.50 3.00
N SER A 87 -3.33 -15.41 1.97
CA SER A 87 -2.87 -15.27 0.58
C SER A 87 -1.94 -14.07 0.36
N GLY A 88 -2.15 -12.97 1.10
CA GLY A 88 -1.23 -11.82 1.07
C GLY A 88 0.17 -12.14 1.60
N LEU A 89 0.29 -12.98 2.63
CA LEU A 89 1.59 -13.44 3.14
C LEU A 89 2.23 -14.49 2.23
N LEU A 90 1.43 -15.36 1.63
CA LEU A 90 1.89 -16.34 0.65
C LEU A 90 2.40 -15.70 -0.65
N ALA A 91 2.04 -14.43 -0.91
CA ALA A 91 2.62 -13.66 -2.00
C ALA A 91 4.05 -13.16 -1.70
N SER A 92 4.51 -13.21 -0.45
CA SER A 92 5.83 -12.69 -0.05
C SER A 92 7.02 -13.28 -0.82
N PRO A 93 7.08 -14.59 -1.18
CA PRO A 93 8.21 -15.11 -1.95
C PRO A 93 8.36 -14.46 -3.33
N PHE A 94 7.27 -13.98 -3.93
CA PHE A 94 7.34 -13.28 -5.22
C PHE A 94 8.05 -11.93 -5.13
N THR A 95 8.15 -11.33 -3.93
CA THR A 95 8.96 -10.11 -3.73
C THR A 95 10.45 -10.34 -3.97
N LEU A 96 10.93 -11.59 -3.96
CA LEU A 96 12.32 -11.93 -4.31
C LEU A 96 12.67 -11.60 -5.76
N PHE A 97 11.68 -11.40 -6.65
CA PHE A 97 11.90 -10.83 -7.99
C PHE A 97 12.66 -9.49 -7.97
N ILE A 98 12.56 -8.73 -6.87
CA ILE A 98 13.26 -7.46 -6.70
C ILE A 98 14.79 -7.65 -6.71
N LEU A 99 15.28 -8.86 -6.40
CA LEU A 99 16.70 -9.18 -6.46
C LEU A 99 17.29 -9.10 -7.88
N LEU A 100 16.44 -9.11 -8.92
CA LEU A 100 16.85 -8.89 -10.31
C LEU A 100 17.21 -7.42 -10.61
N PHE A 101 16.87 -6.50 -9.71
CA PHE A 101 17.10 -5.06 -9.86
C PHE A 101 18.31 -4.58 -9.05
N PRO A 102 18.75 -3.31 -9.21
CA PRO A 102 19.90 -2.78 -8.47
C PRO A 102 19.79 -2.90 -6.95
N ARG A 103 20.95 -3.06 -6.29
CA ARG A 103 21.07 -3.37 -4.85
C ARG A 103 20.32 -2.43 -3.90
N TYR A 104 20.18 -1.15 -4.26
CA TYR A 104 19.44 -0.20 -3.41
C TYR A 104 17.95 -0.56 -3.25
N LEU A 105 17.39 -1.36 -4.16
CA LEU A 105 16.03 -1.87 -4.08
C LEU A 105 15.91 -3.10 -3.17
N TRP A 106 16.99 -3.82 -2.88
CA TRP A 106 16.90 -5.05 -2.07
C TRP A 106 16.48 -4.75 -0.64
N LEU A 107 16.88 -3.61 -0.09
CA LEU A 107 16.46 -3.16 1.24
C LEU A 107 14.96 -2.83 1.32
N SER A 108 14.29 -2.66 0.19
CA SER A 108 12.84 -2.42 0.14
C SER A 108 11.99 -3.70 0.09
N ILE A 109 12.60 -4.90 0.04
CA ILE A 109 11.86 -6.17 0.08
C ILE A 109 10.91 -6.27 1.29
N PRO A 110 11.34 -6.01 2.54
CA PRO A 110 10.45 -6.06 3.70
C PRO A 110 9.29 -5.06 3.58
N TYR A 111 9.56 -3.88 3.01
CA TYR A 111 8.56 -2.86 2.77
C TYR A 111 7.47 -3.36 1.80
N TYR A 112 7.83 -4.01 0.69
CA TYR A 112 6.85 -4.52 -0.26
C TYR A 112 6.01 -5.68 0.29
N ILE A 113 6.58 -6.53 1.15
CA ILE A 113 5.80 -7.58 1.84
C ILE A 113 4.70 -6.93 2.69
N LEU A 114 5.05 -5.92 3.49
CA LEU A 114 4.10 -5.17 4.30
C LEU A 114 3.08 -4.42 3.43
N TYR A 115 3.52 -3.85 2.31
CA TYR A 115 2.65 -3.16 1.38
C TYR A 115 1.62 -4.10 0.75
N ILE A 116 2.02 -5.28 0.27
CA ILE A 116 1.09 -6.29 -0.28
C ILE A 116 0.10 -6.72 0.79
N TYR A 117 0.58 -7.03 2.00
CA TYR A 117 -0.29 -7.39 3.12
C TYR A 117 -1.33 -6.30 3.43
N PHE A 118 -0.88 -5.05 3.47
CA PHE A 118 -1.75 -3.89 3.70
C PHE A 118 -2.81 -3.73 2.61
N ASN A 119 -2.46 -3.94 1.33
CA ASN A 119 -3.41 -3.91 0.22
C ASN A 119 -4.47 -5.02 0.31
N TYR A 120 -4.09 -6.23 0.73
CA TYR A 120 -5.04 -7.30 1.00
C TYR A 120 -5.98 -6.93 2.15
N GLN A 121 -5.44 -6.42 3.26
CA GLN A 121 -6.25 -5.99 4.39
C GLN A 121 -7.23 -4.88 3.99
N SER A 122 -6.80 -3.91 3.17
CA SER A 122 -7.66 -2.88 2.63
C SER A 122 -8.78 -3.45 1.75
N SER A 123 -8.47 -4.42 0.88
CA SER A 123 -9.47 -5.07 0.01
C SER A 123 -10.45 -5.91 0.84
N ILE A 124 -9.99 -6.55 1.91
CA ILE A 124 -10.87 -7.30 2.81
C ILE A 124 -11.84 -6.36 3.53
N LEU A 125 -11.32 -5.29 4.12
CA LEU A 125 -12.15 -4.32 4.86
C LEU A 125 -13.14 -3.59 3.94
N SER A 126 -12.74 -3.24 2.72
CA SER A 126 -13.66 -2.68 1.72
C SER A 126 -14.77 -3.67 1.35
N GLY A 127 -14.45 -4.95 1.14
CA GLY A 127 -15.43 -6.01 0.88
C GLY A 127 -16.41 -6.21 2.03
N LEU A 128 -15.95 -5.98 3.27
CA LEU A 128 -16.79 -6.01 4.47
C LEU A 128 -17.58 -4.70 4.73
N GLY A 129 -17.46 -3.70 3.85
CA GLY A 129 -18.09 -2.39 4.02
C GLY A 129 -17.46 -1.50 5.09
N ARG A 130 -16.28 -1.86 5.62
CA ARG A 130 -15.54 -1.15 6.68
C ARG A 130 -14.67 -0.02 6.12
N PHE A 131 -15.30 0.88 5.38
CA PHE A 131 -14.60 1.96 4.67
C PHE A 131 -13.94 2.99 5.59
N THR A 132 -14.43 3.18 6.82
CA THR A 132 -13.78 4.10 7.77
C THR A 132 -12.40 3.56 8.16
N GLU A 133 -12.32 2.27 8.45
CA GLU A 133 -11.11 1.56 8.86
C GLU A 133 -10.09 1.52 7.72
N VAL A 134 -10.55 1.26 6.49
CA VAL A 134 -9.72 1.36 5.28
C VAL A 134 -9.07 2.74 5.19
N ASN A 135 -9.86 3.80 5.33
CA ASN A 135 -9.36 5.16 5.16
C ASN A 135 -8.43 5.59 6.29
N SER A 136 -8.74 5.24 7.54
CA SER A 136 -7.83 5.46 8.67
C SER A 136 -6.51 4.73 8.48
N MET A 137 -6.54 3.47 8.02
CA MET A 137 -5.34 2.72 7.69
C MET A 137 -4.52 3.42 6.60
N TYR A 138 -5.14 3.86 5.49
CA TYR A 138 -4.43 4.57 4.42
C TYR A 138 -3.80 5.87 4.89
N ALA A 139 -4.50 6.62 5.74
CA ALA A 139 -3.96 7.86 6.32
C ALA A 139 -2.73 7.57 7.17
N VAL A 140 -2.80 6.59 8.09
CA VAL A 140 -1.67 6.20 8.94
C VAL A 140 -0.50 5.69 8.10
N PHE A 141 -0.75 4.82 7.12
CA PHE A 141 0.28 4.29 6.23
C PHE A 141 0.96 5.41 5.44
N SER A 142 0.18 6.31 4.83
CA SER A 142 0.71 7.41 4.01
C SER A 142 1.52 8.40 4.84
N VAL A 143 0.99 8.84 5.99
CA VAL A 143 1.70 9.77 6.89
C VAL A 143 2.98 9.14 7.42
N THR A 144 2.94 7.88 7.84
CA THR A 144 4.14 7.16 8.32
C THR A 144 5.16 7.04 7.20
N ARG A 145 4.74 6.61 6.01
CA ARG A 145 5.63 6.44 4.85
C ARG A 145 6.33 7.75 4.46
N TRP A 146 5.56 8.82 4.23
CA TRP A 146 6.12 10.10 3.80
C TRP A 146 6.88 10.80 4.93
N GLY A 147 6.40 10.68 6.18
CA GLY A 147 7.08 11.20 7.36
C GLY A 147 8.45 10.55 7.56
N LEU A 148 8.52 9.22 7.59
CA LEU A 148 9.78 8.48 7.70
C LEU A 148 10.72 8.76 6.53
N SER A 149 10.17 8.87 5.30
CA SER A 149 10.97 9.22 4.12
C SER A 149 11.57 10.62 4.24
N THR A 150 10.80 11.60 4.74
CA THR A 150 11.26 12.98 4.98
C THR A 150 12.38 13.01 6.02
N LEU A 151 12.23 12.24 7.11
CA LEU A 151 13.29 12.09 8.12
C LEU A 151 14.54 11.45 7.53
N GLY A 152 14.40 10.41 6.70
CA GLY A 152 15.53 9.75 6.02
C GLY A 152 16.30 10.69 5.07
N VAL A 153 15.60 11.61 4.41
CA VAL A 153 16.21 12.70 3.62
C VAL A 153 16.98 13.66 4.51
N PHE A 154 16.36 14.14 5.61
CA PHE A 154 16.90 15.18 6.46
C PHE A 154 18.11 14.72 7.29
N TYR A 155 18.03 13.53 7.89
CA TYR A 155 19.10 12.96 8.73
C TYR A 155 20.22 12.29 7.93
N GLY A 156 20.16 12.31 6.60
CA GLY A 156 21.24 11.87 5.77
C GLY A 156 21.48 10.37 5.84
N LEU A 157 20.63 9.59 5.18
CA LEU A 157 21.12 8.44 4.41
C LEU A 157 22.01 8.92 3.22
N ARG A 158 22.91 9.88 3.47
CA ARG A 158 23.92 10.39 2.52
C ARG A 158 25.09 9.41 2.36
N TYR A 159 25.10 8.30 3.11
CA TYR A 159 26.21 7.33 3.19
C TYR A 159 25.80 5.86 2.94
N LEU A 160 24.62 5.58 2.38
CA LEU A 160 24.24 4.27 1.82
C LEU A 160 24.01 4.39 0.30
#